data_AF-A0A832E510-F1
#
_entry.id   AF-A0A832E510-F1
#
_cell.length_a   1.000
_cell.length_b   1.000
_cell.length_c   1.000
_cell.angle_alpha   90.00
_cell.angle_beta   90.00
_cell.angle_gamma   90.00
#
_symmetry.space_group_name_H-M   'P 1'
#
loop_
_entity.id
_entity.type
_entity.pdbx_description
1 polymer ?
#
loop_
_entity_poly.entity_id
_entity_poly.type
_entity_poly.pdbx_seq_one_letter_code
_entity_poly.pdbx_strand_id
1 'polypeptide(L)' 'MRKSKEKGQSHSTRPAKLAKPKWVKYTPSEVEELVVSLAKKGYSPTMIGLILRDQYG' A
#
# COMPACT_ATOMS: atom_id res chain seq x y z
N MET A 1 6.39 26.51 6.83
CA MET A 1 6.67 26.38 8.28
C MET A 1 5.57 25.55 8.93
N ARG A 2 5.87 24.33 9.41
CA ARG A 2 4.91 23.55 10.21
C ARG A 2 4.92 24.08 11.65
N LYS A 3 3.84 24.74 12.06
CA LYS A 3 3.61 25.24 13.44
C LYS A 3 2.93 24.14 14.25
N SER A 4 3.68 23.16 14.74
CA SER A 4 3.17 22.16 15.68
C SER A 4 4.37 21.62 16.47
N LYS A 5 4.28 21.57 17.80
CA LYS A 5 5.34 21.01 18.66
C LYS A 5 5.71 19.61 18.14
N GLU A 6 6.99 19.41 17.85
CA GLU A 6 7.57 18.27 17.11
C GLU A 6 7.61 16.96 17.94
N LYS A 7 6.57 16.68 18.73
CA LYS A 7 6.47 15.45 19.56
C LYS A 7 5.70 14.31 18.88
N GLY A 8 5.34 14.45 17.61
CA GLY A 8 4.62 13.43 16.87
C GLY A 8 5.54 12.30 16.40
N GLN A 9 5.29 11.07 16.88
CA GLN A 9 6.04 9.87 16.47
C GLN A 9 5.24 8.95 15.54
N SER A 10 4.10 9.41 15.00
CA SER A 10 3.24 8.59 14.13
C SER A 10 3.89 8.36 12.76
N HIS A 11 4.36 7.14 12.54
CA HIS A 11 4.85 6.66 11.25
C HIS A 11 4.49 5.18 11.08
N SER A 12 4.43 4.71 9.83
CA SER A 12 4.23 3.29 9.55
C SER A 12 5.57 2.56 9.58
N THR A 13 5.71 1.61 10.51
CA THR A 13 6.89 0.73 10.57
C THR A 13 6.65 -0.49 9.67
N ARG A 14 7.51 -0.65 8.65
CA ARG A 14 7.44 -1.81 7.75
C ARG A 14 7.83 -3.10 8.49
N PRO A 15 7.26 -4.25 8.12
CA PRO A 15 7.65 -5.54 8.70
C PRO A 15 9.13 -5.85 8.40
N ALA A 16 9.81 -6.52 9.34
CA ALA A 16 11.23 -6.87 9.22
C ALA A 16 11.51 -7.86 8.08
N LYS A 17 10.52 -8.67 7.68
CA LYS A 17 10.60 -9.61 6.56
C LYS A 17 9.80 -9.05 5.38
N LEU A 18 10.48 -8.85 4.26
CA LEU A 18 9.89 -8.42 2.98
C LEU A 18 9.29 -9.58 2.17
N ALA A 19 9.36 -10.81 2.71
CA ALA A 19 8.84 -11.98 2.03
C ALA A 19 7.31 -11.99 2.01
N LYS A 20 6.75 -12.46 0.90
CA LYS A 20 5.31 -12.66 0.70
C LYS A 20 4.77 -13.52 1.86
N PRO A 21 3.73 -13.09 2.57
CA PRO A 21 3.08 -13.94 3.55
C PRO A 21 2.46 -15.17 2.85
N LYS A 22 2.47 -16.33 3.51
CA LYS A 22 1.98 -17.60 2.92
C LYS A 22 0.49 -17.58 2.51
N TRP A 23 -0.28 -16.63 3.04
CA TRP A 23 -1.71 -16.47 2.79
C TRP A 23 -2.01 -15.56 1.58
N VAL A 24 -1.01 -14.84 1.08
CA VAL A 24 -1.12 -14.04 -0.15
C VAL A 24 -0.90 -14.98 -1.33
N LYS A 25 -1.98 -15.29 -2.05
CA LYS A 25 -1.97 -16.20 -3.21
C LYS A 25 -1.76 -15.48 -4.54
N TYR A 26 -1.80 -14.15 -4.55
CA TYR A 26 -1.71 -13.36 -5.76
C TYR A 26 -0.32 -13.46 -6.41
N THR A 27 -0.33 -13.61 -7.73
CA THR A 27 0.87 -13.53 -8.55
C THR A 27 1.23 -12.07 -8.84
N PRO A 28 2.51 -11.76 -9.13
CA PRO A 28 2.89 -10.40 -9.49
C PRO A 28 2.11 -9.86 -10.70
N SER A 29 1.79 -10.70 -11.69
CA SER A 29 1.03 -10.27 -12.87
C SER A 29 -0.39 -9.83 -12.55
N GLU A 30 -1.12 -10.57 -11.69
CA GLU A 30 -2.47 -10.18 -11.28
C GLU A 30 -2.47 -8.84 -10.52
N VAL A 31 -1.43 -8.60 -9.70
CA VAL A 31 -1.27 -7.34 -8.97
C VAL A 31 -1.02 -6.18 -9.93
N GLU A 32 -0.19 -6.37 -10.96
CA GLU A 32 0.07 -5.36 -11.98
C GLU A 32 -1.21 -4.99 -12.75
N GLU A 33 -2.01 -5.97 -13.14
CA GLU A 33 -3.30 -5.74 -13.82
C GLU A 33 -4.28 -4.96 -12.94
N LEU A 34 -4.35 -5.28 -11.64
CA LEU A 34 -5.16 -4.56 -10.67
C LEU A 34 -4.70 -3.10 -10.51
N VAL A 35 -3.39 -2.87 -10.43
CA VAL A 35 -2.82 -1.51 -10.37
C VAL A 35 -3.20 -0.72 -11.61
N VAL A 36 -3.06 -1.29 -12.80
CA VAL A 36 -3.41 -0.62 -14.06
C VAL A 36 -4.92 -0.33 -14.13
N SER A 37 -5.75 -1.27 -13.68
CA SER A 37 -7.21 -1.09 -13.62
C SER A 37 -7.61 0.04 -12.67
N LEU A 38 -7.02 0.09 -11.47
CA LEU A 38 -7.28 1.15 -10.50
C LEU A 38 -6.72 2.51 -10.95
N ALA A 39 -5.56 2.53 -11.59
CA ALA A 39 -4.99 3.75 -12.17
C ALA A 39 -5.90 4.31 -13.29
N LYS A 40 -6.44 3.44 -14.16
CA LYS A 40 -7.41 3.83 -15.20
C LYS A 40 -8.72 4.38 -14.61
N LYS A 41 -9.12 3.91 -13.43
CA LYS A 41 -10.27 4.44 -12.69
C LYS A 41 -10.00 5.81 -12.03
N GLY A 42 -8.76 6.31 -12.10
CA GLY A 42 -8.38 7.63 -11.60
C GLY A 42 -7.96 7.66 -10.13
N TYR A 43 -7.69 6.49 -9.51
CA TYR A 43 -7.18 6.46 -8.14
C TYR A 43 -5.73 6.95 -8.07
N SER A 44 -5.40 7.72 -7.03
CA SER A 44 -4.02 8.13 -6.77
C SER A 44 -3.16 6.94 -6.34
N PRO A 45 -1.83 6.95 -6.58
CA PRO A 45 -0.94 5.86 -6.17
C PRO A 45 -1.04 5.51 -4.68
N THR A 46 -1.21 6.52 -3.82
CA THR A 46 -1.41 6.33 -2.38
C THR A 46 -2.71 5.56 -2.09
N MET A 47 -3.81 5.91 -2.76
CA MET A 47 -5.09 5.19 -2.61
C MET A 47 -5.01 3.77 -3.18
N ILE A 48 -4.33 3.57 -4.31
CA ILE A 48 -4.13 2.24 -4.91
C ILE A 48 -3.39 1.33 -3.91
N GLY A 49 -2.30 1.82 -3.31
CA GLY A 49 -1.57 1.06 -2.29
C GLY A 49 -2.41 0.72 -1.06
N LEU A 50 -3.30 1.62 -0.61
CA LEU A 50 -4.23 1.36 0.48
C LEU A 50 -5.26 0.29 0.10
N ILE A 51 -5.85 0.38 -1.09
CA ILE A 51 -6.82 -0.59 -1.60
C ILE A 51 -6.19 -1.98 -1.72
N LEU A 52 -4.98 -2.07 -2.28
CA LEU A 52 -4.25 -3.34 -2.39
C LEU A 52 -3.97 -3.95 -1.02
N ARG A 53 -3.51 -3.15 -0.05
CA ARG A 53 -3.23 -3.64 1.30
C ARG A 53 -4.50 -4.07 2.05
N ASP A 54 -5.57 -3.29 1.96
CA ASP A 54 -6.77 -3.48 2.79
C ASP A 54 -7.74 -4.51 2.17
N GLN A 55 -7.78 -4.65 0.84
CA GLN A 55 -8.67 -5.60 0.14
C GLN A 55 -7.97 -6.88 -0.31
N TYR A 56 -6.70 -6.81 -0.70
CA TYR A 56 -5.98 -7.95 -1.29
C TYR A 56 -4.95 -8.58 -0.34
N GLY A 57 -4.49 -7.85 0.69
CA GLY A 57 -3.69 -8.38 1.81
C GLY A 57 -2.19 -8.25 1.64
#